data_AF-A0A925KEW6-F1
#
_entry.id   AF-A0A925KEW6-F1
#
_cell.length_a   1.000
_cell.length_b   1.000
_cell.length_c   1.000
_cell.angle_alpha   90.00
_cell.angle_beta   90.00
_cell.angle_gamma   90.00
#
_symmetry.space_group_name_H-M   'P 1'
#
loop_
_entity.id
_entity.type
_entity.pdbx_description
1 polymer ?
#
loop_
_entity_poly.entity_id
_entity_poly.type
_entity_poly.pdbx_seq_one_letter_code
_entity_poly.pdbx_strand_id
1 'polypeptide(L)'
;AVQRVRVNHALGGTYHCAAAGHTSWHGYAKLVIEHARAAGHAIKVSPDAIRPIPTSAYPTPALRPLNSRLDTSRLQQTFGLAPPAWQAGVERMLKEVLAR
;
A
#
# COMPACT_ATOMS: atom_id res chain seq x y z
N ALA A 1 -21.29 -1.61 -0.41
CA ALA A 1 -21.15 -2.97 0.17
C ALA A 1 -22.10 -3.20 1.34
N VAL A 2 -21.96 -2.48 2.46
CA VAL A 2 -22.75 -2.70 3.69
C VAL A 2 -24.27 -2.72 3.45
N GLN A 3 -24.84 -1.75 2.72
CA GLN A 3 -26.28 -1.76 2.44
C GLN A 3 -26.73 -3.00 1.64
N ARG A 4 -25.90 -3.49 0.71
CA ARG A 4 -26.19 -4.72 -0.06
C ARG A 4 -26.19 -5.96 0.84
N VAL A 5 -25.31 -6.02 1.84
CA VAL A 5 -25.28 -7.11 2.84
C VAL A 5 -26.51 -7.07 3.74
N ARG A 6 -27.02 -5.88 4.11
CA ARG A 6 -28.24 -5.74 4.91
C ARG A 6 -29.49 -6.26 4.19
N VAL A 7 -29.52 -6.16 2.86
CA VAL A 7 -30.62 -6.69 2.03
C VAL A 7 -30.41 -8.17 1.70
N ASN A 8 -29.17 -8.59 1.45
CA ASN A 8 -28.81 -9.98 1.18
C ASN A 8 -27.68 -10.43 2.12
N HIS A 9 -28.07 -11.07 3.22
CA HIS A 9 -27.16 -11.55 4.26
C HIS A 9 -26.16 -12.60 3.75
N ALA A 10 -26.45 -13.32 2.66
CA ALA A 10 -25.52 -14.29 2.06
C ALA A 10 -24.26 -13.63 1.46
N LEU A 11 -24.28 -12.31 1.23
CA LEU A 11 -23.10 -11.54 0.83
C LEU A 11 -22.17 -11.23 2.01
N GLY A 12 -22.53 -11.62 3.24
CA GLY A 12 -21.69 -11.46 4.42
C GLY A 12 -20.48 -12.41 4.43
N GLY A 13 -19.43 -12.03 5.14
CA GLY A 13 -18.25 -12.86 5.36
C GLY A 13 -16.95 -12.07 5.40
N THR A 14 -15.83 -12.78 5.36
CA THR A 14 -14.48 -12.20 5.37
C THR A 14 -14.02 -11.87 3.95
N TYR A 15 -13.54 -10.65 3.77
CA TYR A 15 -13.01 -10.12 2.51
C TYR A 15 -11.62 -9.52 2.74
N HIS A 16 -10.68 -9.82 1.85
CA HIS A 16 -9.46 -9.02 1.76
C HIS A 16 -9.78 -7.66 1.13
N CYS A 17 -9.28 -6.61 1.75
CA CYS A 17 -9.41 -5.24 1.26
C CYS A 17 -8.03 -4.56 1.35
N ALA A 18 -7.39 -4.41 0.20
CA ALA A 18 -6.10 -3.75 0.05
C ALA A 18 -6.07 -3.06 -1.32
N ALA A 19 -5.23 -2.03 -1.47
CA ALA A 19 -5.00 -1.41 -2.77
C ALA A 19 -4.45 -2.43 -3.79
N ALA A 20 -4.67 -2.18 -5.08
CA ALA A 20 -4.20 -3.07 -6.14
C ALA A 20 -2.67 -2.98 -6.32
N GLY A 21 -2.09 -4.07 -6.82
CA GLY A 21 -0.66 -4.23 -6.98
C GLY A 21 0.06 -4.60 -5.68
N HIS A 22 1.38 -4.67 -5.75
CA HIS A 22 2.23 -4.96 -4.60
C HIS A 22 3.61 -4.32 -4.76
N THR A 23 4.31 -4.12 -3.65
CA THR A 23 5.69 -3.62 -3.64
C THR A 23 6.45 -4.17 -2.44
N SER A 24 7.76 -3.96 -2.41
CA SER A 24 8.58 -4.18 -1.20
C SER A 24 8.64 -2.90 -0.36
N TRP A 25 9.06 -3.00 0.90
CA TRP A 25 9.33 -1.81 1.73
C TRP A 25 10.34 -0.85 1.08
N HIS A 26 11.34 -1.41 0.40
CA HIS A 26 12.31 -0.63 -0.37
C HIS A 26 11.65 0.12 -1.53
N GLY A 27 10.82 -0.55 -2.33
CA GLY A 27 10.11 0.08 -3.45
C GLY A 27 9.13 1.17 -2.99
N TYR A 28 8.43 0.93 -1.88
CA TYR A 28 7.56 1.93 -1.24
C TYR A 28 8.35 3.17 -0.79
N ALA A 29 9.45 2.97 -0.06
CA ALA A 29 10.30 4.05 0.44
C ALA A 29 10.90 4.90 -0.70
N LYS A 30 11.35 4.25 -1.79
CA LYS A 30 11.81 4.96 -2.99
C LYS A 30 10.71 5.85 -3.57
N LEU A 31 9.50 5.32 -3.78
CA LEU A 31 8.39 6.12 -4.30
C LEU A 31 8.10 7.34 -3.43
N VAL A 32 8.02 7.16 -2.11
CA VAL A 32 7.76 8.26 -1.17
C VAL A 32 8.83 9.35 -1.26
N ILE A 33 10.10 8.95 -1.21
CA ILE A 33 11.22 9.88 -1.22
C ILE A 33 11.33 10.62 -2.56
N GLU A 34 11.21 9.92 -3.68
CA GLU A 34 11.26 10.57 -5.00
C GLU A 34 10.08 11.52 -5.21
N HIS A 35 8.89 11.18 -4.72
CA HIS A 35 7.74 12.07 -4.79
C HIS A 35 7.98 13.37 -4.01
N ALA A 36 8.56 13.29 -2.81
CA ALA A 36 8.90 14.47 -2.02
C ALA A 36 9.99 15.33 -2.69
N ARG A 37 11.01 14.71 -3.30
CA ARG A 37 12.02 15.44 -4.09
C ARG A 37 11.39 16.15 -5.29
N ALA A 38 10.51 15.46 -6.03
CA ALA A 38 9.81 16.03 -7.17
C ALA A 38 8.90 17.20 -6.78
N ALA A 39 8.38 17.20 -5.54
CA ALA A 39 7.63 18.31 -4.96
C ALA A 39 8.53 19.45 -4.42
N GLY A 40 9.85 19.40 -4.61
CA GLY A 40 10.78 20.46 -4.23
C GLY A 40 11.27 20.42 -2.78
N HIS A 41 10.97 19.36 -2.03
CA HIS A 41 11.45 19.24 -0.65
C HIS A 41 12.92 18.82 -0.62
N ALA A 42 13.70 19.48 0.24
CA ALA A 42 15.08 19.13 0.49
C ALA A 42 15.19 17.79 1.24
N ILE A 43 15.57 16.73 0.51
CA ILE A 43 15.83 15.40 1.07
C ILE A 43 17.34 15.15 1.12
N LYS A 44 17.87 14.86 2.33
CA LYS A 44 19.31 14.67 2.56
C LYS A 44 19.88 13.40 1.94
N VAL A 45 19.13 12.30 1.98
CA VAL A 45 19.58 11.02 1.41
C VAL A 45 19.62 11.15 -0.11
N SER A 46 20.63 10.60 -0.79
CA SER A 46 20.66 10.54 -2.26
C SER A 46 19.83 9.36 -2.78
N PRO A 47 19.38 9.35 -4.06
CA PRO A 47 18.66 8.22 -4.64
C PRO A 47 19.41 6.89 -4.48
N ASP A 48 20.73 6.90 -4.72
CA ASP A 48 21.58 5.70 -4.68
C ASP A 48 21.86 5.19 -3.25
N ALA A 49 21.66 6.04 -2.24
CA ALA A 49 21.81 5.66 -0.84
C ALA A 49 20.61 4.87 -0.30
N ILE A 50 19.49 4.80 -1.03
CA ILE A 50 18.32 3.99 -0.65
C ILE A 50 18.54 2.55 -1.11
N ARG A 51 19.33 1.80 -0.34
CA ARG A 51 19.71 0.42 -0.67
C ARG A 51 18.73 -0.61 -0.08
N PRO A 52 18.34 -1.66 -0.83
CA PRO A 52 17.54 -2.73 -0.28
C PRO A 52 18.36 -3.56 0.71
N ILE A 53 17.70 -4.14 1.70
CA ILE A 53 18.29 -5.14 2.60
C ILE A 53 17.36 -6.36 2.70
N PRO A 54 17.90 -7.57 2.88
CA PRO A 54 17.09 -8.72 3.21
C PRO A 54 16.55 -8.61 4.64
N THR A 55 15.40 -9.22 4.92
CA THR A 55 14.81 -9.21 6.27
C THR A 55 15.73 -9.82 7.33
N SER A 56 16.62 -10.74 6.95
CA SER A 56 17.59 -11.37 7.86
C SER A 56 18.70 -10.44 8.33
N ALA A 57 18.98 -9.36 7.59
CA ALA A 57 19.99 -8.38 7.96
C ALA A 57 19.51 -7.43 9.07
N TYR A 58 18.21 -7.43 9.38
CA TYR A 58 17.65 -6.60 10.45
C TYR A 58 16.53 -7.38 11.19
N PRO A 59 16.90 -8.29 12.12
CA PRO A 59 15.92 -9.10 12.83
C PRO A 59 15.07 -8.25 13.77
N THR A 60 13.76 -8.47 13.74
CA THR A 60 12.79 -7.84 14.63
C THR A 60 12.24 -8.87 15.63
N PRO A 61 11.86 -8.48 16.87
CA PRO A 61 11.37 -9.43 17.87
C PRO A 61 10.19 -10.30 17.40
N ALA A 62 9.28 -9.72 16.61
CA ALA A 62 8.18 -10.47 15.99
C ALA A 62 8.53 -10.81 14.53
N LEU A 63 8.31 -12.07 14.16
CA LEU A 63 8.52 -12.55 12.80
C LEU A 63 7.57 -11.82 11.82
N ARG A 64 8.10 -11.38 10.70
CA ARG A 64 7.34 -10.72 9.63
C ARG A 64 7.10 -11.70 8.48
N PRO A 65 5.87 -11.80 7.95
CA PRO A 65 5.60 -12.63 6.79
C PRO A 65 6.39 -12.14 5.57
N LEU A 66 7.05 -13.07 4.87
CA LEU A 66 7.75 -12.75 3.61
C LEU A 66 6.78 -12.43 2.46
N ASN A 67 5.54 -12.90 2.56
CA ASN A 67 4.48 -12.62 1.61
C ASN A 67 3.25 -12.09 2.36
N SER A 68 2.96 -10.82 2.17
CA SER A 68 1.76 -10.15 2.71
C SER A 68 0.79 -9.71 1.61
N ARG A 69 0.90 -10.29 0.40
CA ARG A 69 -0.02 -9.98 -0.71
C ARG A 69 -1.38 -10.58 -0.41
N LEU A 70 -2.43 -9.79 -0.65
CA LEU A 70 -3.82 -10.21 -0.43
C LEU A 70 -4.57 -10.22 -1.76
N ASP A 71 -5.21 -11.35 -2.07
CA ASP A 71 -6.12 -11.43 -3.22
C ASP A 71 -7.47 -10.78 -2.85
N THR A 72 -7.83 -9.71 -3.57
CA THR A 72 -9.07 -8.95 -3.39
C THR A 72 -10.17 -9.35 -4.38
N SER A 73 -9.98 -10.41 -5.18
CA SER A 73 -10.93 -10.83 -6.22
C SER A 73 -12.35 -11.04 -5.70
N ARG A 74 -12.49 -11.64 -4.50
CA ARG A 74 -13.80 -11.85 -3.86
C ARG A 74 -14.54 -10.52 -3.60
N LEU A 75 -13.82 -9.49 -3.14
CA LEU A 75 -14.38 -8.16 -2.89
C LEU A 75 -14.85 -7.51 -4.20
N GLN A 76 -14.01 -7.59 -5.24
CA GLN A 76 -14.28 -7.04 -6.56
C GLN A 76 -15.50 -7.70 -7.20
N GLN A 77 -15.55 -9.03 -7.24
CA GLN A 77 -16.64 -9.78 -7.85
C GLN A 77 -17.97 -9.63 -7.09
N THR A 78 -17.93 -9.64 -5.75
CA THR A 78 -19.15 -9.55 -4.94
C THR A 78 -19.75 -8.15 -5.00
N PHE A 79 -18.91 -7.11 -4.85
CA PHE A 79 -19.40 -5.74 -4.63
C PHE A 79 -19.12 -4.77 -5.77
N GLY A 80 -18.40 -5.16 -6.81
CA GLY A 80 -17.95 -4.25 -7.88
C GLY A 80 -16.92 -3.23 -7.40
N LEU A 81 -16.30 -3.47 -6.23
CA LEU A 81 -15.33 -2.55 -5.63
C LEU A 81 -13.92 -2.94 -6.07
N ALA A 82 -13.39 -2.23 -7.07
CA ALA A 82 -12.01 -2.37 -7.52
C ALA A 82 -11.12 -1.35 -6.80
N PRO A 83 -10.21 -1.77 -5.90
CA PRO A 83 -9.26 -0.86 -5.28
C PRO A 83 -8.31 -0.27 -6.33
N PRO A 84 -7.96 1.03 -6.25
CA PRO A 84 -6.98 1.62 -7.16
C PRO A 84 -5.58 1.05 -6.92
N ALA A 85 -4.67 1.28 -7.85
CA ALA A 85 -3.25 0.97 -7.68
C ALA A 85 -2.70 1.67 -6.42
N TRP A 86 -1.86 0.97 -5.65
CA TRP A 86 -1.37 1.45 -4.35
C TRP A 86 -0.68 2.82 -4.41
N GLN A 87 0.01 3.13 -5.50
CA GLN A 87 0.69 4.40 -5.72
C GLN A 87 -0.28 5.58 -5.64
N ALA A 88 -1.48 5.45 -6.20
CA ALA A 88 -2.46 6.54 -6.25
C ALA A 88 -2.86 7.03 -4.86
N GLY A 89 -3.01 6.10 -3.91
CA GLY A 89 -3.32 6.43 -2.51
C GLY A 89 -2.14 7.12 -1.80
N VAL A 90 -0.92 6.62 -2.03
CA VAL A 90 0.30 7.18 -1.43
C VAL A 90 0.58 8.58 -1.97
N GLU A 91 0.56 8.76 -3.28
CA GLU A 91 0.81 10.05 -3.93
C GLU A 91 -0.23 11.10 -3.52
N ARG A 92 -1.51 10.72 -3.42
CA ARG A 92 -2.54 11.62 -2.89
C ARG A 92 -2.20 12.08 -1.48
N MET A 93 -1.89 11.14 -0.59
CA MET A 93 -1.56 11.46 0.80
C MET A 93 -0.32 12.36 0.89
N LEU A 94 0.72 12.08 0.09
CA LEU A 94 1.93 12.91 0.05
C LEU A 94 1.64 14.32 -0.43
N LYS A 95 0.82 14.51 -1.47
CA LYS A 95 0.37 15.84 -1.90
C LYS A 95 -0.33 16.60 -0.76
N GLU A 96 -1.23 15.94 -0.04
CA GLU A 96 -1.96 16.55 1.08
C GLU A 96 -1.06 16.90 2.28
N VAL A 97 -0.01 16.10 2.55
CA VAL A 97 0.92 16.33 3.66
C VAL A 97 1.97 17.39 3.32
N LEU A 98 2.47 17.38 2.09
CA LEU A 98 3.55 18.27 1.63
C LEU A 98 3.07 19.67 1.21
N ALA A 99 1.77 19.83 0.93
CA ALA A 99 1.17 21.13 0.65
C ALA A 99 0.85 21.96 1.90
N ARG A 100 1.20 21.47 3.10
CA ARG A 100 1.10 22.20 4.37
C ARG A 100 2.40 22.90 4.68
#